data_AF-A0A847A2N5-F1
#
_entry.id   AF-A0A847A2N5-F1
#
_cell.length_a   1.000
_cell.length_b   1.000
_cell.length_c   1.000
_cell.angle_alpha   90.00
_cell.angle_beta   90.00
_cell.angle_gamma   90.00
#
_symmetry.space_group_name_H-M   'P 1'
#
loop_
_entity.id
_entity.type
_entity.pdbx_description
1 polymer ?
#
loop_
_entity_poly.entity_id
_entity_poly.type
_entity_poly.pdbx_seq_one_letter_code
_entity_poly.pdbx_strand_id
1 'polypeptide(L)' 'MNGNVWVIGAHQTDFARNIVREGGDFGTLTAEVVDATLANAAIGPEQIEVIHLGNAFGELFAGQAQLGAMPATVRQALWG' A
#
# COMPACT_ATOMS: atom_id res chain seq x y z
N MET A 1 -6.51 -19.51 17.87
CA MET A 1 -6.70 -19.31 16.42
C MET A 1 -6.05 -20.49 15.71
N ASN A 2 -6.82 -21.47 15.24
CA ASN A 2 -6.32 -22.65 14.53
C ASN A 2 -6.78 -22.58 13.06
N GLY A 3 -6.20 -21.63 12.30
CA GLY A 3 -6.37 -21.53 10.85
C GLY A 3 -5.01 -21.55 10.18
N ASN A 4 -4.92 -22.17 9.01
CA ASN A 4 -3.73 -22.08 8.17
C ASN A 4 -3.59 -20.65 7.63
N VAL A 5 -2.36 -20.15 7.53
CA VAL A 5 -2.05 -18.84 6.96
C VAL A 5 -1.35 -19.01 5.62
N TRP A 6 -1.78 -18.25 4.62
CA TRP A 6 -1.35 -18.37 3.23
C TRP A 6 -0.96 -16.99 2.72
N VAL A 7 0.17 -16.89 2.01
CA VAL A 7 0.53 -15.70 1.24
C VAL A 7 0.04 -15.91 -0.18
N ILE A 8 -0.99 -15.17 -0.57
CA ILE A 8 -1.65 -15.34 -1.88
C ILE A 8 -1.13 -14.39 -2.95
N GLY A 9 -0.43 -13.33 -2.57
CA GLY A 9 0.22 -12.41 -3.50
C GLY A 9 1.10 -11.38 -2.79
N ALA A 10 1.96 -10.73 -3.58
CA ALA A 10 2.85 -9.68 -3.13
C ALA A 10 3.27 -8.78 -4.30
N HIS A 11 3.60 -7.53 -3.99
CA HIS A 11 4.27 -6.64 -4.91
C HIS A 11 5.33 -5.82 -4.18
N GLN A 12 6.44 -5.54 -4.86
CA GLN A 12 7.50 -4.66 -4.39
C GLN A 12 7.88 -3.74 -5.54
N THR A 13 7.91 -2.43 -5.28
CA THR A 13 8.40 -1.47 -6.26
C THR A 13 9.91 -1.57 -6.44
N ASP A 14 10.42 -0.96 -7.51
CA ASP A 14 11.85 -0.80 -7.69
C ASP A 14 12.40 0.24 -6.71
N PHE A 15 13.24 -0.20 -5.77
CA PHE A 15 13.85 0.68 -4.77
C PHE A 15 14.87 1.68 -5.35
N ALA A 16 15.31 1.50 -6.60
CA ALA A 16 16.12 2.50 -7.28
C ALA A 16 15.32 3.74 -7.70
N ARG A 17 13.97 3.66 -7.72
CA ARG A 17 13.10 4.77 -8.13
C ARG A 17 13.08 5.88 -7.08
N ASN A 18 13.22 7.10 -7.56
CA ASN A 18 12.99 8.29 -6.76
C ASN A 18 11.63 8.88 -7.12
N ILE A 19 10.61 8.48 -6.38
CA ILE A 19 9.20 8.85 -6.65
C ILE A 19 9.00 10.37 -6.71
N VAL A 20 9.70 11.13 -5.87
CA VAL A 20 9.63 12.60 -5.88
C VAL A 20 10.18 13.17 -7.19
N ARG A 21 11.28 12.63 -7.73
CA ARG A 21 11.85 13.05 -9.02
C ARG A 21 10.99 12.64 -10.21
N GLU A 22 10.18 11.60 -10.04
CA GLU A 22 9.14 11.19 -11.00
C GLU A 22 7.88 12.07 -10.93
N GLY A 23 7.84 13.04 -10.01
CA GLY A 23 6.70 13.94 -9.80
C GLY A 23 5.59 13.35 -8.94
N GLY A 24 5.85 12.22 -8.28
CA GLY A 24 4.92 11.54 -7.38
C GLY A 24 5.19 11.81 -5.91
N ASP A 25 4.37 11.18 -5.07
CA ASP A 25 4.40 11.25 -3.62
C ASP A 25 4.04 9.88 -2.99
N PHE A 26 3.77 9.86 -1.69
CA PHE A 26 3.29 8.65 -1.03
C PHE A 26 1.98 8.11 -1.59
N GLY A 27 1.09 8.97 -2.10
CA GLY A 27 -0.16 8.53 -2.73
C GLY A 27 0.14 7.77 -4.01
N THR A 28 1.07 8.27 -4.81
CA THR A 28 1.55 7.60 -6.02
C THR A 28 2.11 6.22 -5.70
N LEU A 29 3.04 6.15 -4.73
CA LEU A 29 3.63 4.88 -4.31
C LEU A 29 2.57 3.92 -3.75
N THR A 30 1.68 4.41 -2.88
CA THR A 30 0.65 3.59 -2.24
C THR A 30 -0.34 3.02 -3.25
N ALA A 31 -0.74 3.81 -4.24
CA ALA A 31 -1.63 3.36 -5.32
C ALA A 31 -1.02 2.21 -6.12
N GLU A 32 0.27 2.29 -6.43
CA GLU A 32 1.01 1.25 -7.15
C GLU A 32 1.07 -0.06 -6.36
N VAL A 33 1.52 -0.03 -5.09
CA VAL A 33 1.60 -1.26 -4.28
C VAL A 33 0.24 -1.88 -4.01
N VAL A 34 -0.81 -1.08 -3.81
CA VAL A 34 -2.17 -1.61 -3.61
C VAL A 34 -2.65 -2.36 -4.86
N ASP A 35 -2.62 -1.72 -6.02
CA ASP A 35 -3.13 -2.32 -7.26
C ASP A 35 -2.35 -3.56 -7.66
N ALA A 36 -1.02 -3.47 -7.63
CA ALA A 36 -0.18 -4.57 -8.07
C ALA A 36 -0.22 -5.75 -7.11
N THR A 37 -0.37 -5.51 -5.80
CA THR A 37 -0.55 -6.59 -4.82
C THR A 37 -1.89 -7.29 -5.02
N LEU A 38 -2.99 -6.54 -5.18
CA LEU A 38 -4.32 -7.11 -5.44
C LEU A 38 -4.35 -7.90 -6.75
N ALA A 39 -3.73 -7.36 -7.81
CA ALA A 39 -3.61 -8.04 -9.10
C ALA A 39 -2.80 -9.34 -8.99
N ASN A 40 -1.67 -9.33 -8.27
CA ASN A 40 -0.87 -10.54 -8.06
C ASN A 40 -1.59 -11.58 -7.20
N ALA A 41 -2.33 -11.13 -6.18
CA ALA A 41 -3.15 -11.98 -5.33
C ALA A 41 -4.43 -12.50 -6.01
N ALA A 42 -4.79 -11.94 -7.17
CA ALA A 42 -6.01 -12.24 -7.92
C ALA A 42 -7.30 -12.08 -7.08
N ILE A 43 -7.37 -11.02 -6.27
CA ILE A 43 -8.53 -10.68 -5.45
C ILE A 43 -8.94 -9.21 -5.63
N GLY A 44 -10.20 -8.91 -5.33
CA GLY A 44 -10.71 -7.54 -5.29
C GLY A 44 -10.44 -6.85 -3.94
N PRO A 45 -10.38 -5.50 -3.92
CA PRO A 45 -10.19 -4.72 -2.69
C PRO A 45 -11.29 -4.97 -1.64
N GLU A 46 -12.52 -5.28 -2.06
CA GLU A 46 -13.65 -5.59 -1.19
C GLU A 46 -13.48 -6.88 -0.36
N GLN A 47 -12.49 -7.70 -0.70
CA GLN A 47 -12.15 -8.91 0.05
C GLN A 47 -11.13 -8.64 1.17
N ILE A 48 -10.65 -7.40 1.30
CA ILE A 48 -9.67 -7.00 2.32
C ILE A 48 -10.41 -6.44 3.54
N GLU A 49 -10.28 -7.13 4.68
CA GLU A 49 -10.88 -6.68 5.94
C GLU A 49 -9.97 -5.72 6.73
N VAL A 50 -8.65 -5.90 6.62
CA VAL A 50 -7.67 -5.14 7.40
C VAL A 50 -6.44 -4.86 6.56
N ILE A 51 -5.95 -3.61 6.62
CA ILE A 51 -4.67 -3.22 6.04
C ILE A 51 -3.73 -2.77 7.14
N HIS A 52 -2.53 -3.35 7.14
CA HIS A 52 -1.43 -2.92 8.00
C HIS A 52 -0.41 -2.17 7.15
N LEU A 53 -0.23 -0.87 7.40
CA LEU A 53 0.78 -0.07 6.73
C LEU A 53 1.94 0.21 7.69
N GLY A 54 3.10 -0.33 7.35
CA GLY A 54 4.35 -0.04 8.04
C GLY A 54 5.03 1.20 7.48
N ASN A 55 5.48 2.10 8.35
CA ASN A 55 6.21 3.30 7.98
C ASN A 55 7.32 3.56 9.01
N ALA A 56 8.50 3.94 8.54
CA ALA A 56 9.59 4.43 9.36
C ALA A 56 10.11 5.74 8.78
N PHE A 57 10.26 6.76 9.63
CA PHE A 57 10.81 8.07 9.27
C PHE A 57 10.05 8.86 8.17
N GLY A 58 8.80 8.51 7.85
CA GLY A 58 8.00 9.24 6.85
C GLY A 58 7.84 10.73 7.16
N GLU A 59 7.75 11.11 8.44
CA GLU A 59 7.73 12.52 8.86
C GLU A 59 9.06 13.22 8.55
N LEU A 60 10.18 12.58 8.86
CA LEU A 60 11.51 13.16 8.72
C LEU A 60 11.88 13.40 7.25
N PHE A 61 11.50 12.48 6.36
CA PHE A 61 11.94 12.52 4.96
C PHE A 61 10.89 13.06 3.99
N ALA A 62 9.61 13.02 4.35
CA ALA A 62 8.52 13.36 3.44
C ALA A 62 7.36 14.10 4.14
N GLY A 63 7.56 14.59 5.36
CA GLY A 63 6.62 15.46 6.06
C GLY A 63 5.31 14.79 6.49
N GLN A 64 5.19 13.47 6.38
CA GLN A 64 3.96 12.75 6.69
C GLN A 64 4.23 11.49 7.52
N ALA A 65 3.84 11.52 8.79
CA ALA A 65 3.92 10.36 9.69
C ALA A 65 2.72 9.41 9.52
N GLN A 66 1.52 9.98 9.47
CA GLN A 66 0.26 9.25 9.52
C GLN A 66 -0.09 8.71 8.13
N LEU A 67 0.36 7.50 7.85
CA LEU A 67 0.13 6.86 6.56
C LEU A 67 -0.93 5.75 6.60
N GLY A 68 -1.50 5.42 7.76
CA GLY A 68 -2.45 4.30 7.90
C GLY A 68 -3.69 4.38 6.99
N ALA A 69 -4.16 5.59 6.70
CA ALA A 69 -5.31 5.82 5.81
C ALA A 69 -4.92 5.94 4.33
N MET A 70 -3.63 5.92 3.97
CA MET A 70 -3.17 6.12 2.59
C MET A 70 -3.80 5.16 1.58
N PRO A 71 -3.95 3.85 1.86
CA PRO A 71 -4.59 2.91 0.93
C PRO A 71 -6.03 3.30 0.60
N ALA A 72 -6.80 3.70 1.60
CA ALA A 72 -8.16 4.19 1.41
C ALA A 72 -8.16 5.52 0.63
N THR A 73 -7.27 6.46 0.95
CA THR A 73 -7.16 7.75 0.23
C THR A 73 -6.96 7.57 -1.27
N VAL A 74 -6.26 6.53 -1.71
CA VAL A 74 -5.98 6.29 -3.14
C VAL A 74 -6.97 5.33 -3.80
N ARG A 75 -7.67 4.47 -3.05
CA ARG A 75 -8.68 3.56 -3.59
C ARG A 75 -9.96 3.62 -2.76
N GLN A 76 -11.01 4.16 -3.37
CA GLN A 76 -12.32 4.31 -2.73
C GLN A 76 -12.88 3.00 -2.18
N ALA A 77 -12.65 1.88 -2.88
CA ALA A 77 -13.14 0.56 -2.47
C ALA A 77 -12.52 0.04 -1.16
N LEU A 78 -11.46 0.68 -0.65
CA LEU A 78 -10.82 0.37 0.64
C LEU A 78 -11.30 1.29 1.78
N TRP A 79 -12.32 2.13 1.54
CA TRP A 79 -13.00 2.87 2.59
C TRP A 79 -14.17 2.07 3.18
N GLY A 80 -14.17 1.93 4.51
CA GLY A 80 -15.28 1.33 5.26
C GLY A 80 -15.12 -0.17 5.44
#